data_AF-A0A0H5Q462-F1
#
_entry.id   AF-A0A0H5Q462-F1
#
_cell.length_a   1.000
_cell.length_b   1.000
_cell.length_c   1.000
_cell.angle_alpha   90.00
_cell.angle_beta   90.00
_cell.angle_gamma   90.00
#
_symmetry.space_group_name_H-M   'P 1'
#
loop_
_entity.id
_entity.type
_entity.pdbx_description
1 polymer ?
#
loop_
_entity_poly.entity_id
_entity_poly.type
_entity_poly.pdbx_seq_one_letter_code
_entity_poly.pdbx_strand_id
1 'polypeptide(L)'
;MVPFLRQIANHYYKSGADMSRMCFIFPNRRSMAFFRKHLADAVKEDGNAIPVVAPIMLTMNDFFYAVSLTGEAGRVTLLLELYDCYKELNSKAESLDDFIFWGVGIILYSRGNHVRIFFDTCHRS
;
A
#
# COMPACT_ATOMS: atom_id res chain seq x y z
N MET A 1 -6.92 26.62 13.34
CA MET A 1 -6.91 25.26 13.90
C MET A 1 -5.61 24.56 13.51
N VAL A 2 -4.98 23.81 14.41
CA VAL A 2 -3.79 23.02 14.08
C VAL A 2 -4.22 21.73 13.37
N PRO A 3 -3.68 21.39 12.19
CA PRO A 3 -4.02 20.16 11.48
C PRO A 3 -3.76 18.91 12.35
N PHE A 4 -4.62 17.90 12.26
CA PHE A 4 -4.51 16.67 13.05
C PHE A 4 -3.15 15.98 12.90
N LEU A 5 -2.65 15.83 11.68
CA LEU A 5 -1.34 15.22 11.42
C LEU A 5 -0.19 16.01 12.06
N ARG A 6 -0.33 17.34 12.18
CA ARG A 6 0.65 18.19 12.88
C ARG A 6 0.60 17.97 14.39
N GLN A 7 -0.59 17.78 14.96
CA GLN A 7 -0.74 17.47 16.39
C GLN A 7 -0.08 16.13 16.73
N ILE A 8 -0.29 15.10 15.90
CA ILE A 8 0.38 13.80 16.06
C ILE A 8 1.90 13.96 15.96
N ALA A 9 2.39 14.63 14.93
CA ALA A 9 3.83 14.83 14.73
C ALA A 9 4.48 15.49 15.95
N ASN A 10 3.85 16.55 16.49
CA ASN A 10 4.31 17.23 17.69
C ASN A 10 4.27 16.33 18.93
N HIS A 11 3.21 15.52 19.09
CA HIS A 11 3.05 14.62 20.24
C HIS A 11 4.16 13.57 20.30
N TYR A 12 4.41 12.88 19.18
CA TYR A 12 5.46 11.86 19.12
C TYR A 12 6.85 12.48 19.17
N TYR A 13 7.08 13.63 18.55
CA TYR A 13 8.38 14.31 18.65
C TYR A 13 8.71 14.70 20.10
N LYS A 14 7.73 15.27 20.82
CA LYS A 14 7.91 15.70 22.22
C LYS A 14 7.97 14.55 23.23
N SER A 15 7.45 13.37 22.89
CA SER A 15 7.52 12.22 23.80
C SER A 15 8.95 11.70 23.98
N GLY A 16 9.89 12.11 23.12
CA GLY A 16 11.29 11.67 23.17
C GLY A 16 11.46 10.20 22.86
N ALA A 17 10.41 9.53 22.37
CA ALA A 17 10.46 8.13 22.00
C ALA A 17 11.33 7.95 20.75
N ASP A 18 12.02 6.81 20.69
CA ASP A 18 12.92 6.49 19.59
C ASP A 18 12.15 6.30 18.28
N MET A 19 12.12 7.36 17.47
CA MET A 19 11.44 7.41 16.18
C MET A 19 11.94 6.32 15.23
N SER A 20 13.20 5.89 15.34
CA SER A 20 13.75 4.85 14.48
C SER A 20 13.06 3.49 14.65
N ARG A 21 12.41 3.27 15.81
CA ARG A 21 11.69 2.03 16.13
C ARG A 21 10.20 2.09 15.84
N MET A 22 9.73 3.20 15.27
CA MET A 22 8.31 3.41 14.97
C MET A 22 8.01 3.16 13.50
N CYS A 23 6.84 2.56 13.25
CA CYS A 23 6.26 2.41 11.93
C CYS A 23 4.88 3.05 11.89
N PHE A 24 4.72 4.10 11.08
CA PHE A 24 3.44 4.76 10.85
C PHE A 24 2.80 4.24 9.55
N ILE A 25 1.58 3.72 9.67
CA ILE A 25 0.80 3.23 8.54
C ILE A 25 -0.24 4.28 8.13
N PHE A 26 -0.22 4.66 6.86
CA PHE A 26 -1.12 5.66 6.31
C PHE A 26 -2.07 5.05 5.28
N PRO A 27 -3.30 5.59 5.14
CA PRO A 27 -4.25 5.12 4.13
C PRO A 27 -3.81 5.45 2.70
N ASN A 28 -3.01 6.49 2.52
CA ASN A 28 -2.52 6.91 1.21
C ASN A 28 -1.19 7.68 1.30
N ARG A 29 -0.50 7.79 0.15
CA ARG A 29 0.81 8.48 0.06
C ARG A 29 0.73 9.99 0.34
N ARG A 30 -0.42 10.63 0.14
CA ARG A 30 -0.59 12.08 0.39
C ARG A 30 -0.56 12.38 1.90
N SER A 31 -1.34 11.65 2.70
CA SER A 31 -1.36 11.78 4.16
C SER A 31 0.03 11.55 4.77
N MET A 32 0.75 10.55 4.25
CA MET A 32 2.14 10.30 4.63
C MET A 32 3.06 11.48 4.31
N ALA A 33 2.98 12.05 3.11
CA ALA A 33 3.80 13.20 2.72
C ALA A 33 3.52 14.45 3.58
N PHE A 34 2.25 14.70 3.91
CA PHE A 34 1.86 15.77 4.83
C PHE A 34 2.42 15.53 6.24
N PHE A 35 2.31 14.31 6.76
CA PHE A 35 2.88 13.97 8.06
C PHE A 35 4.40 14.16 8.10
N ARG A 36 5.11 13.70 7.06
CA ARG A 36 6.57 13.87 6.95
C ARG A 36 6.98 15.34 6.97
N LYS A 37 6.24 16.19 6.26
CA LYS A 37 6.44 17.65 6.30
C LYS A 37 6.22 18.19 7.71
N HIS A 38 5.11 17.83 8.34
CA HIS A 38 4.80 18.30 9.69
C HIS A 38 5.81 17.86 10.75
N LEU A 39 6.36 16.64 10.64
CA LEU A 39 7.43 16.16 11.51
C LEU A 39 8.72 16.95 11.30
N ALA A 40 9.10 17.20 10.04
CA ALA A 40 10.28 18.00 9.73
C ALA A 40 10.14 19.46 10.23
N ASP A 41 8.96 20.04 10.09
CA ASP A 41 8.67 21.38 10.62
C ASP A 41 8.76 21.39 12.15
N ALA A 42 8.23 20.36 12.83
CA ALA A 42 8.30 20.24 14.29
C ALA A 42 9.73 20.16 14.82
N VAL A 43 10.62 19.44 14.11
CA VAL A 43 12.06 19.36 14.43
C VAL A 43 12.74 20.72 14.21
N LYS A 44 12.45 21.40 13.09
CA LYS A 44 13.08 22.70 12.77
C LYS A 44 12.69 23.82 13.72
N GLU A 45 11.47 23.79 14.23
CA GLU A 45 10.96 24.78 15.18
C GLU A 45 11.52 24.59 16.60
N ASP A 46 12.10 23.42 16.89
CA ASP A 46 12.75 23.16 18.15
C ASP A 46 14.18 23.70 18.15
N GLY A 47 14.42 24.79 18.91
CA GLY A 47 15.72 25.46 18.99
C GLY A 47 16.86 24.62 19.58
N ASN A 48 16.54 23.46 20.17
CA ASN A 48 17.50 22.48 20.70
C ASN A 48 17.46 21.15 19.94
N ALA A 49 17.03 21.17 18.66
CA ALA A 49 16.79 19.99 17.86
C ALA A 49 17.96 18.99 17.88
N ILE A 50 17.72 17.83 18.47
CA ILE A 50 18.58 16.67 18.36
C ILE A 50 18.27 16.02 16.99
N PRO A 51 19.27 15.62 16.19
CA PRO A 51 19.02 14.91 14.94
C PRO A 51 18.15 13.68 15.16
N VAL A 52 16.95 13.67 14.56
CA VAL A 52 16.00 12.56 14.67
C VAL A 52 16.15 11.65 13.46
N VAL A 53 16.34 10.35 13.70
CA VAL A 53 16.22 9.32 12.66
C VAL A 53 14.75 9.20 12.28
N ALA A 54 14.44 9.37 11.00
CA ALA A 54 13.07 9.33 10.52
C ALA A 54 12.42 7.95 10.78
N PRO A 55 11.16 7.91 11.23
CA PRO A 55 10.44 6.65 11.41
C PRO A 55 10.13 6.01 10.06
N ILE A 56 9.88 4.71 10.08
CA ILE A 56 9.35 4.00 8.92
C ILE A 56 7.92 4.51 8.67
N MET A 57 7.64 4.85 7.41
CA MET A 57 6.33 5.35 6.99
C MET A 57 5.88 4.57 5.77
N LEU A 58 4.78 3.82 5.92
CA LEU A 58 4.25 2.91 4.90
C LEU A 58 2.79 3.22 4.61
N THR A 59 2.33 2.94 3.39
CA THR A 59 0.89 2.80 3.15
C THR A 59 0.43 1.40 3.53
N MET A 60 -0.89 1.20 3.66
CA MET A 60 -1.44 -0.14 3.88
C MET A 60 -0.90 -1.15 2.85
N ASN A 61 -0.84 -0.77 1.57
CA ASN A 61 -0.28 -1.61 0.51
C ASN A 61 1.20 -1.89 0.71
N ASP A 62 2.00 -0.86 0.98
CA ASP A 62 3.45 -1.02 1.20
C ASP A 62 3.72 -1.94 2.40
N PHE A 63 2.89 -1.86 3.45
CA PHE A 63 2.96 -2.74 4.61
C PHE A 63 2.66 -4.19 4.24
N PHE A 64 1.59 -4.44 3.49
CA PHE A 64 1.29 -5.79 3.03
C PHE A 64 2.42 -6.35 2.16
N TYR A 65 2.92 -5.59 1.19
CA TYR A 65 4.06 -6.01 0.36
C TYR A 65 5.38 -6.17 1.12
N ALA A 66 5.56 -5.49 2.25
CA ALA A 66 6.75 -5.66 3.09
C ALA A 66 6.67 -6.95 3.93
N VAL A 67 5.46 -7.36 4.31
CA VAL A 67 5.22 -8.55 5.15
C VAL A 67 5.01 -9.80 4.29
N SER A 68 4.28 -9.68 3.18
CA SER A 68 4.19 -10.71 2.17
C SER A 68 5.49 -10.68 1.38
N LEU A 69 6.26 -11.76 1.36
CA LEU A 69 7.44 -11.92 0.48
C LEU A 69 7.08 -11.92 -1.03
N THR A 70 5.90 -11.41 -1.37
CA THR A 70 5.31 -11.34 -2.69
C THR A 70 5.15 -9.87 -3.08
N GLY A 71 5.69 -9.51 -4.24
CA GLY A 71 5.55 -8.17 -4.81
C GLY A 71 4.16 -7.95 -5.41
N GLU A 72 3.88 -6.69 -5.75
CA GLU A 72 2.72 -6.30 -6.54
C GLU A 72 2.67 -7.10 -7.85
N ALA A 73 1.56 -7.79 -8.11
CA ALA A 73 1.39 -8.48 -9.38
C ALA A 73 1.27 -7.44 -10.51
N GLY A 74 2.12 -7.59 -11.53
CA GLY A 74 2.00 -6.77 -12.74
C GLY A 74 0.66 -7.01 -13.43
N ARG A 75 0.20 -6.02 -14.19
CA ARG A 75 -1.08 -6.11 -14.93
C ARG A 75 -1.17 -7.34 -15.83
N VAL A 76 -0.07 -7.71 -16.49
CA VAL A 76 0.00 -8.89 -17.36
C VAL A 76 -0.15 -10.16 -16.53
N THR A 77 0.60 -10.27 -15.43
CA THR A 77 0.52 -11.42 -14.50
C THR A 77 -0.89 -11.62 -14.00
N LEU A 78 -1.53 -10.53 -13.53
CA LEU A 78 -2.89 -10.57 -13.01
C LEU A 78 -3.92 -10.97 -14.07
N LEU A 79 -3.69 -10.60 -15.34
CA LEU A 79 -4.55 -10.97 -16.46
C LEU A 79 -4.39 -12.43 -16.87
N LEU A 80 -3.17 -12.95 -16.84
CA LEU A 80 -2.91 -14.37 -17.10
C LEU A 80 -3.49 -15.24 -15.97
N GLU A 81 -3.27 -14.88 -14.70
CA GLU A 81 -3.85 -15.58 -13.54
C GLU A 81 -5.38 -15.58 -13.61
N LEU A 82 -5.99 -14.44 -13.94
CA LEU A 82 -7.44 -14.33 -14.12
C LEU A 82 -7.94 -15.23 -15.27
N TYR A 83 -7.20 -15.31 -16.38
CA TYR A 83 -7.54 -16.17 -17.52
C TYR A 83 -7.41 -17.65 -17.18
N ASP A 84 -6.41 -18.03 -16.38
CA ASP A 84 -6.24 -19.41 -15.92
C ASP A 84 -7.43 -19.84 -15.04
N CYS A 85 -7.83 -19.02 -14.06
CA CYS A 85 -9.02 -19.28 -13.27
C CYS A 85 -10.31 -19.29 -14.11
N TYR A 86 -10.40 -18.43 -15.14
CA TYR A 86 -11.54 -18.42 -16.06
C TYR A 86 -11.65 -19.72 -16.87
N LYS A 87 -10.52 -20.26 -17.37
CA LYS A 87 -10.50 -21.55 -18.08
C LYS A 87 -10.93 -22.71 -17.19
N GLU A 88 -10.53 -22.71 -15.92
CA GLU A 88 -10.92 -23.75 -14.98
C GLU A 88 -12.43 -23.74 -14.71
N LEU A 89 -13.03 -22.55 -14.60
CA LEU A 89 -14.46 -22.39 -14.35
C LEU A 89 -15.32 -22.55 -15.61
N ASN A 90 -14.76 -22.32 -16.80
CA ASN A 90 -15.49 -22.36 -18.06
C ASN A 90 -14.86 -23.32 -19.08
N SER A 91 -15.49 -24.48 -19.27
CA SER A 91 -15.05 -25.51 -20.22
C SER A 91 -15.12 -25.10 -21.70
N LYS A 92 -15.76 -23.95 -22.02
CA LYS A 92 -15.79 -23.35 -23.36
C LYS A 92 -15.08 -21.98 -23.37
N ALA A 93 -14.06 -21.81 -22.54
CA ALA A 93 -13.30 -20.58 -22.48
C ALA A 93 -12.78 -20.18 -23.88
N GLU A 94 -12.96 -18.91 -24.20
CA GLU A 94 -12.44 -18.29 -25.41
C GLU A 94 -10.91 -18.16 -25.37
N SER A 95 -10.31 -17.78 -26.50
CA SER A 95 -8.87 -17.59 -26.59
C SER A 95 -8.41 -16.42 -25.71
N LEU A 96 -7.13 -16.41 -25.33
CA LEU A 96 -6.56 -15.32 -24.54
C LEU A 96 -6.72 -13.96 -25.25
N ASP A 97 -6.56 -13.91 -26.57
CA ASP A 97 -6.66 -12.67 -27.35
C ASP A 97 -8.06 -12.06 -27.31
N ASP A 98 -9.10 -12.90 -27.34
CA ASP A 98 -10.50 -12.47 -27.20
C ASP A 98 -10.79 -12.02 -25.76
N PHE A 99 -10.27 -12.79 -24.79
CA PHE A 99 -10.44 -12.51 -23.36
C PHE A 99 -9.79 -11.19 -22.93
N ILE A 100 -8.60 -10.85 -23.44
CA ILE A 100 -7.86 -9.63 -23.08
C ILE A 100 -8.72 -8.37 -23.29
N PHE A 101 -9.56 -8.36 -24.33
CA PHE A 101 -10.34 -7.19 -24.72
C PHE A 101 -11.28 -6.69 -23.61
N TRP A 102 -11.92 -7.60 -22.86
CA TRP A 102 -12.82 -7.26 -21.76
C TRP A 102 -12.27 -7.64 -20.37
N GLY A 103 -11.36 -8.60 -20.29
CA GLY A 103 -10.68 -9.00 -19.06
C GLY A 103 -9.87 -7.87 -18.42
N VAL A 104 -9.26 -7.00 -19.23
CA VAL A 104 -8.63 -5.76 -18.73
C VAL A 104 -9.66 -4.88 -18.02
N GLY A 105 -10.91 -4.85 -18.49
CA GLY A 105 -12.01 -4.14 -17.84
C GLY A 105 -12.27 -4.65 -16.42
N ILE A 106 -12.32 -5.97 -16.21
CA ILE A 106 -12.52 -6.58 -14.89
C ILE A 106 -11.42 -6.14 -13.91
N ILE A 107 -10.17 -6.17 -14.35
CA ILE A 107 -9.01 -5.74 -13.55
C ILE A 107 -9.10 -4.25 -13.22
N LEU A 108 -9.52 -3.42 -14.18
CA LEU A 108 -9.65 -1.99 -14.00
C LEU A 108 -10.82 -1.58 -13.11
N TYR A 109 -11.93 -2.34 -13.09
CA TYR A 109 -13.07 -2.09 -12.20
C TYR A 109 -12.80 -2.54 -10.77
N SER A 110 -11.95 -3.54 -10.58
CA SER A 110 -11.50 -4.01 -9.27
C SER A 110 -10.42 -3.09 -8.67
N ARG A 111 -10.62 -1.75 -8.71
CA ARG A 111 -9.72 -0.73 -8.11
C ARG A 111 -9.64 -0.78 -6.57
N GLY A 112 -9.60 -1.97 -5.99
CA GLY A 112 -9.11 -2.23 -4.64
C GLY A 112 -8.04 -3.30 -4.77
N ASN A 113 -6.85 -3.04 -4.23
CA ASN A 113 -5.64 -3.87 -4.27
C ASN A 113 -5.76 -5.24 -3.54
N HIS A 114 -6.94 -5.87 -3.57
CA HIS A 114 -7.26 -7.14 -2.93
C HIS A 114 -7.33 -8.32 -3.90
N VAL A 115 -7.11 -8.10 -5.20
CA VAL A 115 -7.29 -9.16 -6.20
C VAL A 115 -6.38 -10.37 -5.94
N ARG A 116 -5.14 -10.16 -5.50
CA ARG A 116 -4.20 -11.27 -5.22
C ARG A 116 -4.52 -12.06 -3.93
N ILE A 117 -5.12 -11.42 -2.91
CA ILE A 117 -5.58 -12.13 -1.70
C ILE A 117 -6.75 -13.06 -2.05
N PHE A 118 -7.58 -12.67 -3.03
CA PHE A 118 -8.65 -13.52 -3.52
C PHE A 118 -8.12 -14.74 -4.29
N PHE A 119 -7.08 -14.56 -5.11
CA PHE A 119 -6.50 -15.63 -5.92
C PHE A 119 -5.66 -16.65 -5.13
N ASP A 120 -4.95 -16.23 -4.06
CA ASP A 120 -4.25 -17.17 -3.16
C ASP A 120 -5.22 -18.16 -2.47
N THR A 121 -6.52 -17.84 -2.44
CA THR A 121 -7.55 -18.76 -1.93
C THR A 121 -7.93 -19.83 -2.97
N CYS A 122 -7.82 -19.52 -4.27
CA CYS A 122 -8.16 -20.44 -5.35
C CYS A 122 -7.10 -21.54 -5.53
N HIS A 123 -5.82 -21.22 -5.31
CA HIS A 123 -4.72 -22.19 -5.40
C HIS A 123 -4.56 -23.10 -4.17
N ARG A 124 -5.42 -22.96 -3.14
CA ARG A 124 -5.41 -23.80 -1.92
C ARG A 124 -6.60 -24.76 -1.82
N SER A 125 -7.45 -24.85 -2.84
CA SER A 125 -8.59 -25.77 -2.92
C SER A 125 -8.34 -26.91 -3.90
#